data_AF-A0A7C3A9A6-F1
#
_entry.id   AF-A0A7C3A9A6-F1
#
_cell.length_a   1.000
_cell.length_b   1.000
_cell.length_c   1.000
_cell.angle_alpha   90.00
_cell.angle_beta   90.00
_cell.angle_gamma   90.00
#
_symmetry.space_group_name_H-M   'P 1'
#
loop_
_entity.id
_entity.type
_entity.pdbx_description
1 polymer ?
#
loop_
_entity_poly.entity_id
_entity_poly.type
_entity_poly.pdbx_seq_one_letter_code
_entity_poly.pdbx_strand_id
1 'polypeptide(L)' 'RVYVDGRLQIRRFTGNDGVERTAVEVIANDIIMLSARPEEPPGPETPEPDESELPKELSGEDEFDDVPF' A
#
# COMPACT_ATOMS: atom_id res chain seq x y z
N ARG A 1 -15.58 -7.68 -10.32
CA ARG A 1 -16.10 -8.80 -9.50
C ARG A 1 -14.92 -9.59 -8.97
N VAL A 2 -15.01 -10.09 -7.74
CA VAL A 2 -13.91 -10.78 -7.06
C VAL A 2 -14.47 -11.98 -6.30
N TYR A 3 -13.71 -13.08 -6.31
CA TYR A 3 -13.88 -14.21 -5.41
C TYR A 3 -12.77 -14.14 -4.35
N VAL A 4 -13.12 -14.41 -3.10
CA VAL A 4 -12.20 -14.41 -1.97
C VAL A 4 -12.33 -15.75 -1.26
N ASP A 5 -11.21 -16.46 -1.10
CA ASP A 5 -11.08 -17.61 -0.23
C ASP A 5 -10.36 -17.20 1.06
N GLY A 6 -10.82 -17.71 2.20
CA GLY A 6 -10.27 -17.33 3.49
C GLY A 6 -11.19 -17.68 4.65
N ARG A 7 -11.09 -16.92 5.75
CA ARG A 7 -11.87 -17.16 6.97
C ARG A 7 -12.61 -15.93 7.46
N LEU A 8 -13.74 -16.18 8.10
CA LEU A 8 -14.50 -15.16 8.82
C LEU A 8 -13.95 -15.02 10.24
N GLN A 9 -13.69 -13.78 10.66
CA GLN A 9 -13.31 -13.44 12.03
C GLN A 9 -14.35 -12.50 12.62
N ILE A 10 -14.81 -12.82 13.83
CA ILE A 10 -15.73 -11.97 14.59
C ILE A 10 -15.02 -11.60 15.89
N ARG A 11 -14.84 -10.31 16.12
CA ARG A 11 -14.25 -9.80 17.36
C ARG A 11 -15.20 -8.84 18.06
N ARG A 12 -15.26 -8.94 19.38
CA ARG A 12 -15.94 -7.96 20.24
C ARG A 12 -14.92 -7.06 20.87
N PHE A 13 -15.22 -5.77 20.93
CA PHE A 13 -14.37 -4.78 21.56
C PHE A 13 -15.20 -3.63 22.12
N THR A 14 -14.69 -2.98 23.16
CA THR A 14 -15.29 -1.78 23.73
C THR A 14 -14.64 -0.56 23.09
N GLY A 15 -15.43 0.36 22.57
CA GLY A 15 -14.92 1.62 22.04
C GLY A 15 -14.45 2.56 23.14
N ASN A 16 -13.75 3.63 22.75
CA ASN A 16 -13.26 4.64 23.68
C ASN A 16 -14.41 5.37 24.42
N ASP A 17 -15.62 5.29 23.88
CA ASP A 17 -16.88 5.77 24.45
C ASP A 17 -17.54 4.77 25.42
N GLY A 18 -16.91 3.63 25.69
CA GLY A 18 -17.42 2.59 26.57
C GLY A 18 -18.46 1.67 25.93
N VAL A 19 -18.80 1.86 24.65
CA VAL A 19 -19.83 1.07 23.97
C VAL A 19 -19.24 -0.22 23.39
N GLU A 20 -19.83 -1.37 23.73
CA GLU A 20 -19.46 -2.67 23.15
C GLU A 20 -19.90 -2.75 21.68
N ARG A 21 -18.97 -3.18 20.82
CA ARG A 21 -19.16 -3.32 19.38
C ARG A 21 -18.69 -4.68 18.90
N THR A 22 -19.32 -5.16 17.83
CA THR A 22 -18.90 -6.37 17.12
C THR A 22 -18.35 -5.99 15.75
N ALA A 23 -17.12 -6.37 15.46
CA ALA A 23 -16.53 -6.28 14.13
C ALA A 23 -16.56 -7.66 13.46
N VAL A 24 -16.95 -7.67 12.19
CA VAL A 24 -16.98 -8.84 11.32
C VAL A 24 -15.99 -8.59 10.19
N GLU A 25 -14.99 -9.44 10.08
CA GLU A 25 -13.85 -9.29 9.17
C GLU A 25 -13.71 -10.56 8.33
N VAL A 26 -13.42 -10.42 7.04
CA VAL A 26 -13.00 -11.54 6.19
C VAL A 26 -11.49 -11.43 6.02
N ILE A 27 -10.76 -12.40 6.56
CA ILE A 27 -9.30 -12.48 6.38
C ILE A 27 -9.05 -13.37 5.17
N ALA A 28 -8.62 -12.74 4.08
CA ALA A 28 -8.35 -13.40 2.82
C ALA A 28 -7.06 -14.22 2.88
N ASN A 29 -7.12 -15.43 2.32
CA ASN A 29 -5.96 -16.27 2.05
C ASN A 29 -5.62 -16.22 0.56
N ASP A 30 -6.63 -16.25 -0.32
CA ASP A 30 -6.47 -16.13 -1.77
C ASP A 30 -7.58 -15.28 -2.39
N ILE A 31 -7.29 -14.61 -3.51
CA ILE A 31 -8.21 -13.69 -4.19
C ILE A 31 -8.13 -13.89 -5.70
N ILE A 32 -9.30 -14.08 -6.34
CA ILE A 32 -9.42 -14.20 -7.79
C ILE A 32 -10.25 -13.05 -8.35
N MET A 33 -9.67 -12.31 -9.29
CA MET A 33 -10.38 -11.27 -10.06
C MET A 33 -11.24 -11.94 -11.13
N LEU A 34 -12.57 -11.79 -11.02
CA LEU A 34 -13.54 -12.39 -11.95
C LEU A 34 -13.98 -11.45 -13.07
N SER A 35 -13.60 -10.18 -13.00
CA SER A 35 -13.82 -9.22 -14.09
C SER A 35 -12.50 -8.91 -14.77
N ALA A 36 -12.51 -8.84 -16.10
CA ALA A 36 -11.41 -8.28 -16.86
C ALA A 36 -11.06 -6.87 -16.34
N ARG A 37 -9.77 -6.60 -16.13
CA ARG A 37 -9.27 -5.23 -15.95
C ARG A 37 -9.65 -4.48 -17.24
N PRO A 38 -10.28 -3.29 -17.19
CA PRO A 38 -10.37 -2.48 -18.39
C PRO A 38 -8.95 -2.30 -18.93
N GLU A 39 -8.75 -2.64 -20.21
CA GLU A 39 -7.52 -2.30 -20.91
C GLU A 39 -7.42 -0.78 -20.88
N GLU A 40 -6.59 -0.27 -19.99
CA GLU A 40 -6.14 1.11 -20.12
C GLU A 40 -5.28 1.13 -21.40
N PRO A 41 -5.63 1.94 -22.41
CA PRO A 41 -4.81 2.04 -23.61
C PRO A 41 -3.39 2.40 -23.16
N PRO A 42 -2.34 1.83 -23.79
CA PRO A 42 -0.96 2.16 -23.45
C PRO A 42 -0.82 3.68 -23.50
N GLY A 43 -0.62 4.29 -22.34
CA GLY A 43 -0.26 5.70 -22.25
C GLY A 43 1.04 5.90 -23.02
N PRO A 44 1.26 7.08 -23.62
CA PRO A 44 2.48 7.34 -24.39
C PRO A 44 3.70 7.04 -23.52
N GLU A 45 4.53 6.13 -24.00
CA GLU A 45 5.82 5.80 -23.43
C GLU A 45 6.61 7.12 -23.33
N THR A 46 6.72 7.65 -22.12
CA THR A 46 7.62 8.76 -21.85
C THR A 46 9.01 8.16 -21.88
N PRO A 47 9.90 8.55 -22.81
CA PRO A 47 11.24 8.00 -22.86
C PRO A 47 11.94 8.29 -21.53
N GLU A 48 12.36 7.22 -20.84
CA GLU A 48 13.21 7.32 -19.67
C GLU A 48 14.54 7.99 -20.09
N PRO A 49 15.01 9.02 -19.37
CA PRO A 49 16.31 9.60 -19.66
C PRO A 49 17.39 8.56 -19.38
N ASP A 50 18.29 8.41 -20.35
CA ASP A 50 19.45 7.51 -20.33
C ASP A 50 20.30 7.77 -19.07
N GLU A 51 20.26 6.86 -18.08
CA GLU A 51 21.09 6.86 -16.86
C GLU A 51 22.54 6.45 -17.18
N SER A 52 23.15 7.11 -18.16
CA SER A 52 24.53 6.85 -18.57
C SER A 52 25.50 7.97 -18.17
N GLU A 53 25.25 8.76 -17.13
CA GLU A 53 26.33 9.49 -16.42
C GLU A 53 26.00 9.63 -14.92
N LEU A 54 26.53 8.70 -14.11
CA LEU A 54 26.64 8.86 -12.66
C LEU A 54 27.81 9.81 -12.35
N PRO A 55 27.60 10.94 -11.65
CA PRO A 55 28.58 11.45 -10.73
C PRO A 55 28.36 10.72 -9.39
N LYS A 56 29.31 9.85 -9.02
CA LYS A 56 29.56 9.58 -7.59
C LYS A 56 30.11 10.86 -6.97
N GLU A 57 29.93 10.99 -5.65
CA GLU A 57 30.42 12.01 -4.69
C GLU A 57 29.25 12.86 -4.15
N LEU A 58 28.98 13.02 -2.86
CA LEU A 58 29.60 12.63 -1.59
C LEU A 58 28.48 12.69 -0.51
N SER A 59 28.61 11.84 0.50
CA SER A 59 28.00 11.87 1.84
C SER A 59 27.38 13.20 2.30
N GLY A 60 26.06 13.19 2.58
CA GLY A 60 25.37 14.20 3.38
C GLY A 60 24.95 13.60 4.73
N GLU A 61 25.92 13.29 5.59
CA GLU A 61 25.69 12.82 6.96
C GLU A 61 25.56 13.97 7.98
N ASP A 62 25.54 15.23 7.53
CA ASP A 62 25.60 16.42 8.41
C ASP A 62 24.31 17.26 8.49
N GLU A 63 23.21 16.92 7.79
CA GLU A 63 22.01 17.80 7.73
C GLU A 63 20.90 17.48 8.76
N PHE A 64 21.05 16.39 9.52
CA PHE A 64 20.05 15.99 10.53
C PHE A 64 20.37 16.42 11.96
N ASP A 65 21.54 17.03 12.20
CA ASP A 65 22.03 17.37 13.56
C ASP A 65 21.76 18.82 13.99
N ASP A 66 21.25 19.68 13.09
CA ASP A 66 21.01 21.12 13.36
C ASP A 66 19.53 21.52 13.34
N VAL A 67 18.62 20.58 13.64
CA VAL A 67 17.18 20.87 13.78
C VAL A 67 16.83 21.09 15.26
N PRO A 68 16.57 22.32 15.71
CA PRO A 68 16.15 22.56 17.08
C PRO A 68 14.70 22.08 17.32
N PHE A 69 14.45 21.55 18.53
CA PHE A 69 13.11 21.14 19.00
C PHE A 69 12.20 22.33 19.31
#